data_AF-A0A127SYK6-F1
#
_entry.id   AF-A0A127SYK6-F1
#
_cell.length_a   1.000
_cell.length_b   1.000
_cell.length_c   1.000
_cell.angle_alpha   90.00
_cell.angle_beta   90.00
_cell.angle_gamma   90.00
#
_symmetry.space_group_name_H-M   'P 1'
#
loop_
_entity.id
_entity.type
_entity.pdbx_description
1 polymer ?
#
loop_
_entity_poly.entity_id
_entity_poly.type
_entity_poly.pdbx_seq_one_letter_code
_entity_poly.pdbx_strand_id
1 'polypeptide(L)'
;SELNTAKANLASAQSSLNYQAANMERYKTLYKKGLVSADEYENALLTYRQAKEQVASSKENVQRAQTNLGYATITSPIDGTVISKSVEEGQTVAASFNTPELFTIAKDLTNMQVVANVDEADIGNVKEGDRVTFTVDAYPDDTFEGTVKQVRLEATTTNNVVTYEVVISAPNADLKLKPGLTANVTIYTQERSGVLAVANKALRFTPTKETVGKDMKIVDCKGKNKVWTLNGNTLTAHPVTIGQSDGINTEITKGLKQGDKIVTEIVVNVPEEEDAPQQSQGLISGPGPRGKKK
;
A
#
# COMPACT_ATOMS: atom_id res chain seq x y z
N SER A 1 2.27 7.81 -47.10
CA SER A 1 2.92 7.66 -45.79
C SER A 1 4.40 7.95 -45.93
N GLU A 2 5.07 8.36 -44.85
CA GLU A 2 6.52 8.61 -44.84
C GLU A 2 7.32 7.38 -45.34
N LEU A 3 6.89 6.16 -44.97
CA LEU A 3 7.48 4.92 -45.47
C LEU A 3 7.39 4.77 -46.99
N ASN A 4 6.25 5.12 -47.60
CA ASN A 4 6.10 5.03 -49.06
C ASN A 4 7.01 6.03 -49.76
N THR A 5 7.15 7.25 -49.22
CA THR A 5 8.09 8.25 -49.74
C THR A 5 9.54 7.76 -49.62
N ALA A 6 9.92 7.18 -48.48
CA ALA A 6 11.26 6.60 -48.28
C ALA A 6 11.53 5.43 -49.25
N LYS A 7 10.55 4.54 -49.46
CA LYS A 7 10.66 3.42 -50.42
C LYS A 7 10.80 3.91 -51.86
N ALA A 8 10.05 4.94 -52.26
CA ALA A 8 10.18 5.54 -53.58
C ALA A 8 11.57 6.17 -53.79
N ASN A 9 12.10 6.85 -52.77
CA ASN A 9 13.46 7.42 -52.81
C ASN A 9 14.55 6.34 -52.91
N LEU A 10 14.38 5.21 -52.20
CA LEU A 10 15.26 4.05 -52.34
C LEU A 10 15.20 3.48 -53.76
N ALA A 11 14.02 3.30 -54.34
CA ALA A 11 13.88 2.79 -55.71
C ALA A 11 14.54 3.72 -56.75
N SER A 12 14.42 5.03 -56.57
CA SER A 12 15.10 6.04 -57.40
C SER A 12 16.63 5.95 -57.26
N ALA A 13 17.14 5.88 -56.02
CA ALA A 13 18.56 5.71 -55.76
C ALA A 13 19.12 4.40 -56.33
N GLN A 14 18.37 3.30 -56.24
CA GLN A 14 18.72 2.01 -56.82
C GLN A 14 18.82 2.08 -58.35
N SER A 15 17.88 2.78 -58.99
CA SER A 15 17.88 2.99 -60.44
C SER A 15 19.10 3.80 -60.89
N SER A 16 19.44 4.85 -60.13
CA SER A 16 20.66 5.64 -60.36
C SER A 16 21.92 4.80 -60.19
N LEU A 17 22.01 3.99 -59.13
CA LEU A 17 23.14 3.07 -58.93
C LEU A 17 23.29 2.08 -60.09
N ASN A 18 22.20 1.50 -60.59
CA ASN A 18 22.23 0.58 -61.71
C ASN A 18 22.78 1.26 -62.98
N TYR A 19 22.33 2.49 -63.26
CA TYR A 19 22.85 3.28 -64.37
C TYR A 19 24.34 3.60 -64.20
N GLN A 20 24.78 4.06 -63.03
CA GLN A 20 26.18 4.39 -62.77
C GLN A 20 27.09 3.16 -62.74
N ALA A 21 26.58 2.00 -62.31
CA ALA A 21 27.30 0.73 -62.37
C ALA A 21 27.56 0.30 -63.82
N ALA A 22 26.53 0.36 -64.68
CA ALA A 22 26.68 0.09 -66.11
C ALA A 22 27.67 1.06 -66.77
N ASN A 23 27.61 2.34 -66.41
CA ASN A 23 28.52 3.35 -66.91
C ASN A 23 29.98 3.08 -66.47
N MET A 24 30.20 2.80 -65.18
CA MET A 24 31.53 2.48 -64.65
C MET A 24 32.15 1.25 -65.32
N GLU A 25 31.38 0.18 -65.54
CA GLU A 25 31.87 -1.01 -66.25
C GLU A 25 32.19 -0.73 -67.73
N ARG A 26 31.42 0.15 -68.39
CA ARG A 26 31.74 0.63 -69.74
C ARG A 26 33.09 1.35 -69.78
N TYR A 27 33.30 2.33 -68.89
CA TYR A 27 34.56 3.09 -68.82
C TYR A 27 35.75 2.23 -68.40
N LYS A 28 35.57 1.28 -67.49
CA LYS A 28 36.60 0.29 -67.11
C LYS A 28 37.06 -0.54 -68.31
N THR A 29 36.13 -0.96 -69.15
CA THR A 29 36.45 -1.74 -70.37
C THR A 29 37.17 -0.89 -71.40
N LEU A 30 36.75 0.36 -71.60
CA LEU A 30 37.40 1.29 -72.52
C LEU A 30 38.81 1.67 -72.04
N TYR A 31 38.98 1.88 -70.73
CA TYR A 31 40.27 2.23 -70.12
C TYR A 31 41.29 1.10 -70.28
N LYS A 32 40.88 -0.15 -70.02
CA LYS A 32 41.71 -1.34 -70.27
C LYS A 32 42.14 -1.50 -71.73
N LYS A 33 41.35 -0.98 -72.68
CA LYS A 33 41.65 -0.96 -74.11
C LYS A 33 42.44 0.27 -74.56
N GLY A 34 42.76 1.20 -73.65
CA GLY A 34 43.46 2.46 -73.96
C GLY A 34 42.62 3.48 -74.73
N LEU A 35 41.28 3.40 -74.67
CA LEU A 35 40.36 4.23 -75.46
C LEU A 35 39.82 5.47 -74.71
N VAL A 36 40.08 5.57 -73.41
CA VAL A 36 39.67 6.69 -72.52
C VAL A 36 40.79 7.00 -71.54
N SER A 37 40.81 8.20 -70.97
CA SER A 37 41.83 8.61 -70.00
C SER A 37 41.62 7.96 -68.62
N ALA A 38 42.65 8.01 -67.77
CA ALA A 38 42.52 7.60 -66.37
C ALA A 38 41.49 8.46 -65.63
N ASP A 39 41.50 9.77 -65.85
CA ASP A 39 40.57 10.72 -65.23
C ASP A 39 39.10 10.41 -65.57
N GLU A 40 38.81 10.04 -66.82
CA GLU A 40 37.45 9.66 -67.24
C GLU A 40 36.95 8.40 -66.51
N TYR A 41 37.83 7.40 -66.34
CA TYR A 41 37.52 6.21 -65.58
C TYR A 41 37.35 6.49 -64.07
N GLU A 42 38.25 7.28 -63.48
CA GLU A 42 38.19 7.66 -62.07
C GLU A 42 36.93 8.46 -61.73
N ASN A 43 36.51 9.37 -62.61
CA ASN A 43 35.24 10.07 -62.48
C ASN A 43 34.04 9.11 -62.47
N ALA A 44 33.99 8.16 -63.41
CA ALA A 44 32.92 7.16 -63.45
C ALA A 44 32.92 6.26 -62.19
N LEU A 45 34.10 5.91 -61.68
CA LEU A 45 34.25 5.16 -60.44
C LEU A 45 33.77 5.96 -59.22
N LEU A 46 34.10 7.25 -59.16
CA LEU A 46 33.65 8.15 -58.10
C LEU A 46 32.13 8.29 -58.10
N THR A 47 31.51 8.52 -59.27
CA THR A 47 30.05 8.63 -59.39
C THR A 47 29.34 7.33 -59.02
N TYR A 48 29.90 6.17 -59.39
CA TYR A 48 29.39 4.86 -58.93
C TYR A 48 29.45 4.74 -57.39
N ARG A 49 30.58 5.10 -56.78
CA ARG A 49 30.73 5.07 -55.31
C ARG A 49 29.73 6.00 -54.64
N GLN A 50 29.55 7.22 -55.13
CA GLN A 50 28.55 8.17 -54.62
C GLN A 50 27.13 7.60 -54.72
N ALA A 51 26.75 7.01 -55.87
CA ALA A 51 25.45 6.38 -56.04
C ALA A 51 25.25 5.19 -55.07
N LYS A 52 26.32 4.44 -54.79
CA LYS A 52 26.29 3.33 -53.82
C LYS A 52 26.05 3.84 -52.39
N GLU A 53 26.75 4.88 -51.97
CA GLU A 53 26.54 5.52 -50.67
C GLU A 53 25.13 6.13 -50.56
N GLN A 54 24.60 6.69 -51.66
CA GLN A 54 23.23 7.21 -51.69
C GLN A 54 22.19 6.11 -51.49
N VAL A 55 22.38 4.92 -52.06
CA VAL A 55 21.51 3.76 -51.82
C VAL A 55 21.59 3.33 -50.36
N ALA A 56 22.78 3.29 -49.75
CA ALA A 56 22.94 2.97 -48.34
C ALA A 56 22.19 3.97 -47.45
N SER A 57 22.35 5.28 -47.69
CA SER A 57 21.61 6.33 -46.98
C SER A 57 20.09 6.22 -47.15
N SER A 58 19.61 5.99 -48.38
CA SER A 58 18.18 5.78 -48.63
C SER A 58 17.62 4.54 -47.94
N LYS A 59 18.43 3.47 -47.81
CA LYS A 59 18.04 2.25 -47.09
C LYS A 59 17.88 2.51 -45.59
N GLU A 60 18.80 3.25 -44.98
CA GLU A 60 18.67 3.69 -43.57
C GLU A 60 17.42 4.55 -43.35
N ASN A 61 17.10 5.43 -44.30
CA ASN A 61 15.86 6.22 -44.23
C ASN A 61 14.60 5.34 -44.29
N VAL A 62 14.59 4.29 -45.11
CA VAL A 62 13.49 3.30 -45.11
C VAL A 62 13.41 2.56 -43.79
N GLN A 63 14.54 2.13 -43.22
CA GLN A 63 14.58 1.45 -41.94
C GLN A 63 14.06 2.34 -40.80
N ARG A 64 14.43 3.63 -40.80
CA ARG A 64 13.90 4.62 -39.85
C ARG A 64 12.40 4.79 -40.00
N ALA A 65 11.90 4.97 -41.21
CA ALA A 65 10.46 5.10 -41.46
C ALA A 65 9.68 3.82 -41.10
N GLN A 66 10.28 2.64 -41.30
CA GLN A 66 9.69 1.35 -40.91
C GLN A 66 9.61 1.21 -39.39
N THR A 67 10.66 1.66 -38.67
CA THR A 67 10.71 1.65 -37.21
C THR A 67 9.66 2.61 -36.63
N ASN A 68 9.55 3.83 -37.18
CA ASN A 68 8.53 4.80 -36.79
C ASN A 68 7.11 4.26 -37.03
N LEU A 69 6.89 3.52 -38.13
CA LEU A 69 5.61 2.85 -38.37
C LEU A 69 5.35 1.74 -37.35
N GLY A 70 6.38 1.01 -36.92
CA GLY A 70 6.28 0.03 -35.83
C GLY A 70 5.81 0.68 -34.52
N TYR A 71 6.32 1.86 -34.19
CA TYR A 71 5.88 2.62 -33.01
C TYR A 71 4.43 3.12 -33.08
N ALA A 72 3.81 3.16 -34.26
CA ALA A 72 2.39 3.47 -34.39
C ALA A 72 1.49 2.33 -33.90
N THR A 73 2.02 1.11 -33.75
CA THR A 73 1.30 -0.02 -33.15
C THR A 73 1.79 -0.23 -31.73
N ILE A 74 0.96 0.18 -30.76
CA ILE A 74 1.29 0.07 -29.35
C ILE A 74 0.85 -1.31 -28.86
N THR A 75 1.80 -2.09 -28.35
CA THR A 75 1.57 -3.44 -27.83
C THR A 75 1.96 -3.50 -26.36
N SER A 76 1.25 -4.33 -25.58
CA SER A 76 1.60 -4.54 -24.18
C SER A 76 2.89 -5.36 -24.07
N PRO A 77 3.86 -4.97 -23.23
CA PRO A 77 5.05 -5.78 -22.97
C PRO A 77 4.77 -6.98 -22.06
N ILE A 78 3.58 -7.03 -21.45
CA ILE A 78 3.16 -8.06 -20.50
C ILE A 78 1.75 -8.58 -20.83
N ASP A 79 1.50 -9.85 -20.54
CA ASP A 79 0.14 -10.37 -20.49
C ASP A 79 -0.59 -9.82 -19.26
N GLY A 80 -1.89 -9.57 -19.38
CA GLY A 80 -2.70 -9.03 -18.30
C GLY A 80 -4.08 -8.56 -18.73
N THR A 81 -4.79 -7.91 -17.81
CA THR A 81 -6.10 -7.31 -18.04
C THR A 81 -5.99 -5.79 -18.09
N VAL A 82 -6.62 -5.16 -19.08
CA VAL A 82 -6.71 -3.70 -19.16
C VAL A 82 -7.65 -3.19 -18.07
N ILE A 83 -7.13 -2.42 -17.12
CA ILE A 83 -7.91 -1.86 -16.00
C ILE A 83 -8.30 -0.40 -16.21
N SER A 84 -7.59 0.32 -17.08
CA SER A 84 -7.92 1.69 -17.45
C SER A 84 -7.58 1.95 -18.91
N LYS A 85 -8.40 2.78 -19.55
CA LYS A 85 -8.22 3.31 -20.91
C LYS A 85 -8.41 4.82 -20.84
N SER A 86 -7.33 5.56 -21.09
CA SER A 86 -7.29 7.03 -20.95
C SER A 86 -7.39 7.78 -22.28
N VAL A 87 -7.51 7.06 -23.39
CA VAL A 87 -7.58 7.64 -24.74
C VAL A 87 -8.67 7.01 -25.59
N GLU A 88 -9.28 7.81 -26.46
CA GLU A 88 -10.30 7.37 -27.40
C GLU A 88 -9.79 7.28 -28.84
N GLU A 89 -10.51 6.51 -29.66
CA GLU A 89 -10.21 6.43 -31.08
C GLU A 89 -10.41 7.82 -31.74
N GLY A 90 -9.43 8.25 -32.52
CA GLY A 90 -9.43 9.57 -33.16
C GLY A 90 -8.83 10.70 -32.30
N GLN A 91 -8.55 10.46 -31.02
CA GLN A 91 -7.82 11.43 -30.20
C GLN A 91 -6.36 11.51 -30.64
N THR A 92 -5.84 12.72 -30.81
CA THR A 92 -4.42 12.93 -31.13
C THR A 92 -3.58 12.77 -29.87
N VAL A 93 -2.62 11.85 -29.90
CA VAL A 93 -1.62 11.65 -28.86
C VAL A 93 -0.27 12.17 -29.36
N ALA A 94 0.30 13.13 -28.64
CA ALA A 94 1.59 13.72 -28.98
C ALA A 94 2.66 13.22 -28.00
N ALA A 95 3.62 12.45 -28.48
CA ALA A 95 4.70 11.87 -27.66
C ALA A 95 5.87 12.84 -27.38
N SER A 96 5.70 14.15 -27.55
CA SER A 96 6.83 15.09 -27.65
C SER A 96 7.49 15.45 -26.32
N PHE A 97 6.77 15.46 -25.18
CA PHE A 97 7.35 15.81 -23.87
C PHE A 97 6.71 15.12 -22.66
N ASN A 98 5.40 14.84 -22.69
CA ASN A 98 4.71 14.02 -21.70
C ASN A 98 3.99 12.93 -22.48
N THR A 99 4.44 11.68 -22.33
CA THR A 99 3.73 10.56 -22.94
C THR A 99 2.50 10.27 -22.08
N PRO A 100 1.28 10.54 -22.56
CA PRO A 100 0.09 10.22 -21.78
C PRO A 100 0.04 8.70 -21.57
N GLU A 101 -0.30 8.29 -20.35
CA GLU A 101 -0.60 6.89 -20.07
C GLU A 101 -1.87 6.52 -20.84
N LEU A 102 -1.73 5.67 -21.87
CA LEU A 102 -2.85 5.30 -22.74
C LEU A 102 -3.73 4.23 -22.10
N PHE A 103 -3.08 3.23 -21.49
CA PHE A 103 -3.70 2.07 -20.89
C PHE A 103 -2.92 1.66 -19.65
N THR A 104 -3.64 1.24 -18.62
CA THR A 104 -3.06 0.59 -17.44
C THR A 104 -3.41 -0.89 -17.51
N ILE A 105 -2.41 -1.77 -17.39
CA ILE A 105 -2.57 -3.22 -17.51
C ILE A 105 -2.17 -3.88 -16.19
N ALA A 106 -3.11 -4.62 -15.60
CA ALA A 106 -2.84 -5.45 -14.44
C ALA A 106 -2.39 -6.84 -14.90
N LYS A 107 -1.15 -7.22 -14.57
CA LYS A 107 -0.58 -8.53 -14.93
C LYS A 107 -1.39 -9.69 -14.35
N ASP A 108 -1.67 -9.62 -13.06
CA ASP A 108 -2.34 -10.68 -12.32
C ASP A 108 -3.16 -10.06 -11.18
N LEU A 109 -4.47 -10.27 -11.22
CA LEU A 109 -5.40 -9.80 -10.19
C LEU A 109 -5.58 -10.83 -9.06
N THR A 110 -5.06 -12.05 -9.20
CA THR A 110 -5.13 -13.09 -8.16
C THR A 110 -4.13 -12.85 -7.03
N ASN A 111 -3.07 -12.08 -7.31
CA ASN A 111 -2.03 -11.71 -6.35
C ASN A 111 -2.02 -10.19 -6.16
N MET A 112 -2.79 -9.72 -5.18
CA MET A 112 -2.90 -8.30 -4.87
C MET A 112 -1.90 -7.90 -3.79
N GLN A 113 -1.69 -6.58 -3.69
CA GLN A 113 -0.91 -5.97 -2.62
C GLN A 113 -1.76 -4.90 -1.94
N VAL A 114 -1.72 -4.90 -0.61
CA VAL A 114 -2.25 -3.80 0.19
C VAL A 114 -1.06 -2.96 0.62
N VAL A 115 -1.15 -1.66 0.33
CA VAL A 115 -0.15 -0.67 0.70
C VAL A 115 -0.71 0.10 1.89
N ALA A 116 -0.15 -0.14 3.08
CA ALA A 116 -0.60 0.50 4.31
C ALA A 116 0.42 1.56 4.75
N ASN A 117 -0.08 2.74 5.14
CA ASN A 117 0.75 3.77 5.76
C ASN A 117 0.70 3.60 7.28
N VAL A 118 1.85 3.33 7.89
CA VAL A 118 1.99 3.10 9.34
C VAL A 118 2.75 4.27 9.95
N ASP A 119 2.27 4.79 11.08
CA ASP A 119 2.87 5.93 11.77
C ASP A 119 4.26 5.59 12.35
N GLU A 120 5.11 6.61 12.46
CA GLU A 120 6.48 6.50 13.01
C GLU A 120 6.51 5.86 14.41
N ALA A 121 5.46 6.06 15.22
CA ALA A 121 5.38 5.51 16.57
C ALA A 121 5.24 3.97 16.58
N ASP A 122 4.63 3.39 15.54
CA ASP A 122 4.24 1.97 15.52
C ASP A 122 5.14 1.13 14.61
N ILE A 123 5.75 1.75 13.59
CA ILE A 123 6.56 1.04 12.58
C ILE A 123 7.72 0.25 13.17
N GLY A 124 8.27 0.67 14.32
CA GLY A 124 9.40 -0.01 14.96
C GLY A 124 9.11 -1.45 15.41
N ASN A 125 7.84 -1.80 15.56
CA ASN A 125 7.42 -3.16 15.93
C ASN A 125 7.07 -4.04 14.72
N VAL A 126 6.82 -3.45 13.55
CA VAL A 126 6.38 -4.17 12.34
C VAL A 126 7.58 -4.82 11.66
N LYS A 127 7.44 -6.08 11.28
CA LYS A 127 8.50 -6.86 10.62
C LYS A 127 7.97 -7.62 9.42
N GLU A 128 8.88 -7.92 8.51
CA GLU A 128 8.60 -8.85 7.41
C GLU A 128 8.19 -10.22 7.97
N GLY A 129 7.11 -10.78 7.44
CA GLY A 129 6.52 -12.03 7.90
C GLY A 129 5.40 -11.88 8.94
N ASP A 130 5.15 -10.68 9.47
CA ASP A 130 4.04 -10.47 10.41
C ASP A 130 2.69 -10.81 9.76
N ARG A 131 1.82 -11.45 10.54
CA ARG A 131 0.47 -11.78 10.12
C ARG A 131 -0.36 -10.51 10.04
N VAL A 132 -1.19 -10.42 9.01
CA VAL A 132 -2.06 -9.26 8.78
C VAL A 132 -3.47 -9.74 8.50
N THR A 133 -4.45 -9.04 9.07
CA THR A 133 -5.84 -9.13 8.65
C THR A 133 -6.30 -7.75 8.19
N PHE A 134 -7.11 -7.70 7.16
CA PHE A 134 -7.66 -6.44 6.67
C PHE A 134 -9.10 -6.62 6.19
N THR A 135 -9.87 -5.54 6.26
CA THR A 135 -11.17 -5.41 5.62
C THR A 135 -11.09 -4.33 4.56
N VAL A 136 -11.99 -4.37 3.58
CA VAL A 136 -12.10 -3.33 2.56
C VAL A 136 -13.49 -2.72 2.63
N ASP A 137 -13.61 -1.42 2.34
CA ASP A 137 -14.89 -0.71 2.49
C ASP A 137 -16.00 -1.29 1.60
N ALA A 138 -15.62 -1.92 0.48
CA ALA A 138 -16.55 -2.61 -0.41
C ALA A 138 -17.13 -3.91 0.19
N TYR A 139 -16.42 -4.52 1.14
CA TYR A 139 -16.78 -5.79 1.77
C TYR A 139 -16.44 -5.74 3.28
N PRO A 140 -17.20 -4.97 4.08
CA PRO A 140 -16.89 -4.76 5.49
C PRO A 140 -17.05 -6.02 6.37
N ASP A 141 -17.92 -6.95 5.95
CA ASP A 141 -18.16 -8.22 6.66
C ASP A 141 -17.14 -9.31 6.28
N ASP A 142 -16.38 -9.12 5.19
CA ASP A 142 -15.36 -10.06 4.75
C ASP A 142 -14.00 -9.65 5.35
N THR A 143 -13.37 -10.57 6.11
CA THR A 143 -11.99 -10.40 6.58
C THR A 143 -11.04 -11.14 5.65
N PHE A 144 -10.05 -10.41 5.13
CA PHE A 144 -8.99 -10.96 4.30
C PHE A 144 -7.71 -11.11 5.10
N GLU A 145 -6.96 -12.15 4.78
CA GLU A 145 -5.66 -12.42 5.41
C GLU A 145 -4.51 -12.01 4.48
N GLY A 146 -3.42 -11.59 5.10
CA GLY A 146 -2.20 -11.21 4.41
C GLY A 146 -0.97 -11.39 5.28
N THR A 147 0.17 -11.04 4.69
CA THR A 147 1.46 -11.11 5.38
C THR A 147 2.29 -9.91 4.96
N VAL A 148 2.99 -9.29 5.91
CA VAL A 148 3.93 -8.22 5.60
C VAL A 148 5.04 -8.78 4.70
N LYS A 149 5.13 -8.26 3.48
CA LYS A 149 6.17 -8.64 2.52
C LYS A 149 7.38 -7.74 2.64
N GLN A 150 7.15 -6.45 2.87
CA GLN A 150 8.21 -5.47 2.92
C GLN A 150 7.78 -4.26 3.74
N VAL A 151 8.70 -3.73 4.54
CA VAL A 151 8.59 -2.41 5.14
C VAL A 151 9.50 -1.46 4.37
N ARG A 152 8.95 -0.40 3.75
CA ARG A 152 9.77 0.61 3.08
C ARG A 152 10.50 1.44 4.13
N LEU A 153 11.79 1.69 3.88
CA LEU A 153 12.64 2.45 4.79
C LEU A 153 12.52 3.97 4.60
N GLU A 154 11.99 4.40 3.45
CA GLU A 154 11.77 5.81 3.16
C GLU A 154 10.47 6.28 3.81
N ALA A 155 10.58 7.24 4.72
CA ALA A 155 9.43 7.87 5.36
C ALA A 155 8.80 8.92 4.42
N THR A 156 7.47 8.95 4.38
CA THR A 156 6.71 10.01 3.71
C THR A 156 6.13 10.95 4.75
N THR A 157 6.35 12.25 4.59
CA THR A 157 5.75 13.28 5.44
C THR A 157 4.64 13.99 4.68
N THR A 158 3.39 13.82 5.12
CA THR A 158 2.22 14.53 4.57
C THR A 158 1.50 15.24 5.69
N ASN A 159 1.26 16.56 5.55
CA ASN A 159 0.59 17.37 6.58
C ASN A 159 1.21 17.23 7.98
N ASN A 160 2.55 17.21 8.08
CA ASN A 160 3.31 17.00 9.31
C ASN A 160 3.12 15.63 9.99
N VAL A 161 2.51 14.66 9.32
CA VAL A 161 2.42 13.26 9.77
C VAL A 161 3.48 12.44 9.03
N VAL A 162 4.37 11.79 9.78
CA VAL A 162 5.42 10.93 9.26
C VAL A 162 4.93 9.49 9.24
N THR A 163 4.91 8.89 8.06
CA THR A 163 4.43 7.52 7.85
C THR A 163 5.44 6.71 7.06
N TYR A 164 5.43 5.40 7.27
CA TYR A 164 6.20 4.42 6.52
C TYR A 164 5.26 3.50 5.77
N GLU A 165 5.60 3.22 4.51
CA GLU A 165 4.79 2.38 3.66
C GLU A 165 5.12 0.90 3.91
N VAL A 166 4.11 0.12 4.28
CA VAL A 166 4.20 -1.33 4.49
C VAL A 166 3.46 -2.05 3.38
N VAL A 167 4.17 -2.89 2.64
CA VAL A 167 3.63 -3.70 1.54
C VAL A 167 3.20 -5.05 2.10
N ILE A 168 1.92 -5.36 1.96
CA ILE A 168 1.28 -6.56 2.47
C ILE A 168 0.78 -7.40 1.29
N SER A 169 1.11 -8.69 1.26
CA SER A 169 0.53 -9.59 0.26
C SER A 169 -0.93 -9.88 0.58
N ALA A 170 -1.80 -9.77 -0.43
CA ALA A 170 -3.22 -10.04 -0.34
C ALA A 170 -3.63 -11.06 -1.42
N PRO A 171 -3.69 -12.36 -1.10
CA PRO A 171 -4.23 -13.37 -2.00
C PRO A 171 -5.68 -13.04 -2.39
N ASN A 172 -6.02 -13.15 -3.66
CA ASN A 172 -7.31 -12.75 -4.22
C ASN A 172 -7.87 -13.83 -5.15
N ALA A 173 -7.98 -15.05 -4.65
CA ALA A 173 -8.44 -16.20 -5.44
C ALA A 173 -9.85 -15.99 -6.04
N ASP A 174 -10.74 -15.32 -5.30
CA ASP A 174 -12.12 -15.05 -5.73
C ASP A 174 -12.26 -13.77 -6.57
N LEU A 175 -11.16 -13.07 -6.86
CA LEU A 175 -11.13 -11.80 -7.61
C LEU A 175 -12.06 -10.70 -7.06
N LYS A 176 -12.36 -10.76 -5.76
CA LYS A 176 -13.17 -9.76 -5.05
C LYS A 176 -12.42 -8.45 -4.88
N LEU A 177 -11.12 -8.52 -4.57
CA LEU A 177 -10.27 -7.35 -4.40
C LEU A 177 -9.99 -6.72 -5.77
N LYS A 178 -10.17 -5.40 -5.87
CA LYS A 178 -9.89 -4.62 -7.08
C LYS A 178 -8.82 -3.56 -6.76
N PRO A 179 -7.95 -3.20 -7.73
CA PRO A 179 -7.04 -2.08 -7.56
C PRO A 179 -7.80 -0.80 -7.18
N GLY A 180 -7.24 -0.02 -6.24
CA GLY A 180 -7.80 1.26 -5.81
C GLY A 180 -8.83 1.20 -4.67
N LEU A 181 -9.14 0.02 -4.13
CA LEU A 181 -9.96 -0.08 -2.90
C LEU A 181 -9.19 0.43 -1.67
N THR A 182 -9.91 1.07 -0.75
CA THR A 182 -9.40 1.42 0.58
C THR A 182 -9.51 0.20 1.50
N ALA A 183 -8.45 -0.07 2.25
CA ALA A 183 -8.38 -1.17 3.20
C ALA A 183 -8.07 -0.68 4.61
N ASN A 184 -8.73 -1.26 5.61
CA ASN A 184 -8.41 -1.08 7.03
C ASN A 184 -7.60 -2.29 7.48
N VAL A 185 -6.39 -2.04 7.98
CA VAL A 185 -5.38 -3.08 8.20
C VAL A 185 -5.06 -3.22 9.69
N THR A 186 -5.02 -4.46 10.16
CA THR A 186 -4.52 -4.84 11.48
C THR A 186 -3.29 -5.73 11.32
N ILE A 187 -2.13 -5.23 11.74
CA ILE A 187 -0.86 -5.96 11.70
C ILE A 187 -0.57 -6.53 13.09
N TYR A 188 -0.39 -7.84 13.17
CA TYR A 188 -0.06 -8.53 14.42
C TYR A 188 1.46 -8.59 14.57
N THR A 189 2.03 -7.60 15.28
CA THR A 189 3.49 -7.47 15.48
C THR A 189 4.07 -8.48 16.47
N GLN A 190 3.24 -8.98 17.39
CA GLN A 190 3.62 -10.02 18.35
C GLN A 190 2.42 -10.91 18.66
N GLU A 191 2.62 -12.23 18.56
CA GLU A 191 1.60 -13.23 18.89
C GLU A 191 2.19 -14.29 19.82
N ARG A 192 1.45 -14.64 20.87
CA ARG A 192 1.78 -15.75 21.77
C ARG A 192 0.56 -16.63 21.98
N SER A 193 0.69 -17.92 21.64
CA SER A 193 -0.36 -18.91 21.87
C SER A 193 -0.08 -19.73 23.13
N GLY A 194 -1.13 -20.18 23.81
CA GLY A 194 -1.02 -21.07 24.97
C GLY A 194 -0.47 -20.39 26.24
N VAL A 195 -0.57 -19.07 26.35
CA VAL A 195 -0.14 -18.32 27.54
C VAL A 195 -1.28 -18.17 28.55
N LEU A 196 -0.94 -18.21 29.84
CA LEU A 196 -1.88 -17.86 30.89
C LEU A 196 -2.04 -16.34 30.88
N ALA A 197 -3.25 -15.84 30.62
CA ALA A 197 -3.54 -14.42 30.64
C ALA A 197 -4.67 -14.11 31.61
N VAL A 198 -4.61 -12.92 32.19
CA VAL A 198 -5.66 -12.39 33.07
C VAL A 198 -6.16 -11.06 32.53
N ALA A 199 -7.45 -10.79 32.69
CA ALA A 199 -8.03 -9.51 32.31
C ALA A 199 -7.34 -8.38 33.09
N ASN A 200 -7.03 -7.27 32.40
CA ASN A 200 -6.33 -6.12 32.99
C ASN A 200 -7.06 -5.53 34.20
N LYS A 201 -8.40 -5.69 34.26
CA LYS A 201 -9.21 -5.32 35.43
C LYS A 201 -8.79 -6.05 36.71
N ALA A 202 -8.45 -7.34 36.63
CA ALA A 202 -8.03 -8.13 37.80
C ALA A 202 -6.69 -7.65 38.39
N LEU A 203 -5.77 -7.17 37.54
CA LEU A 203 -4.49 -6.60 37.99
C LEU A 203 -4.63 -5.21 38.62
N ARG A 204 -5.67 -4.46 38.23
CA ARG A 204 -5.97 -3.12 38.77
C ARG A 204 -6.85 -3.17 40.01
N PHE A 205 -7.59 -4.26 40.22
CA PHE A 205 -8.45 -4.43 41.36
C PHE A 205 -7.63 -4.42 42.67
N THR A 206 -7.92 -3.45 43.53
CA THR A 206 -7.32 -3.35 44.87
C THR A 206 -8.45 -3.22 45.88
N PRO A 207 -8.85 -4.31 46.55
CA PRO A 207 -9.92 -4.28 47.54
C PRO A 207 -9.50 -3.44 48.74
N THR A 208 -10.34 -2.49 49.10
CA THR A 208 -10.34 -1.79 50.38
C THR A 208 -11.56 -2.19 51.19
N LYS A 209 -11.54 -1.99 52.52
CA LYS A 209 -12.69 -2.34 53.39
C LYS A 209 -14.01 -1.67 52.97
N GLU A 210 -13.93 -0.51 52.32
CA GLU A 210 -15.09 0.21 51.78
C GLU A 210 -15.64 -0.48 50.53
N THR A 211 -14.76 -0.95 49.64
CA THR A 211 -15.15 -1.60 48.38
C THR A 211 -15.71 -3.02 48.53
N VAL A 212 -15.41 -3.73 49.62
CA VAL A 212 -15.81 -5.13 49.80
C VAL A 212 -16.70 -5.39 51.02
N GLY A 213 -17.02 -4.35 51.80
CA GLY A 213 -17.82 -4.45 53.02
C GLY A 213 -17.02 -4.90 54.25
N LYS A 214 -17.55 -4.58 55.44
CA LYS A 214 -16.88 -4.84 56.73
C LYS A 214 -16.68 -6.32 57.05
N ASP A 215 -17.44 -7.20 56.39
CA ASP A 215 -17.48 -8.64 56.66
C ASP A 215 -16.46 -9.45 55.82
N MET A 216 -15.69 -8.78 54.96
CA MET A 216 -14.65 -9.37 54.13
C MET A 216 -13.27 -9.21 54.76
N LYS A 217 -12.52 -10.32 54.87
CA LYS A 217 -11.13 -10.33 55.36
C LYS A 217 -10.18 -10.17 54.19
N ILE A 218 -9.31 -9.17 54.23
CA ILE A 218 -8.30 -8.90 53.19
C ILE A 218 -6.93 -9.35 53.69
N VAL A 219 -6.32 -10.30 52.98
CA VAL A 219 -4.95 -10.78 53.22
C VAL A 219 -4.09 -10.29 52.06
N ASP A 220 -3.29 -9.27 52.31
CA ASP A 220 -2.43 -8.65 51.28
C ASP A 220 -1.02 -9.25 51.26
N CYS A 221 -0.36 -9.15 50.11
CA CYS A 221 1.02 -9.58 49.88
C CYS A 221 1.88 -8.39 49.42
N LYS A 222 3.19 -8.44 49.71
CA LYS A 222 4.13 -7.44 49.17
C LYS A 222 4.51 -7.82 47.75
N GLY A 223 3.98 -7.09 46.76
CA GLY A 223 4.30 -7.27 45.35
C GLY A 223 3.86 -6.08 44.51
N LYS A 224 4.61 -5.77 43.46
CA LYS A 224 4.28 -4.65 42.54
C LYS A 224 3.01 -4.94 41.73
N ASN A 225 2.84 -6.19 41.30
CA ASN A 225 1.66 -6.67 40.61
C ASN A 225 1.07 -7.84 41.41
N LYS A 226 -0.23 -7.77 41.67
CA LYS A 226 -0.96 -8.78 42.44
C LYS A 226 -2.33 -8.99 41.82
N VAL A 227 -2.83 -10.21 41.96
CA VAL A 227 -4.23 -10.55 41.69
C VAL A 227 -4.88 -11.09 42.96
N TRP A 228 -6.20 -11.07 43.00
CA TRP A 228 -6.94 -11.48 44.19
C TRP A 228 -7.77 -12.72 43.90
N THR A 229 -7.79 -13.67 44.83
CA THR A 229 -8.69 -14.82 44.82
C THR A 229 -9.67 -14.71 45.98
N LEU A 230 -10.92 -15.08 45.77
CA LEU A 230 -11.96 -15.10 46.80
C LEU A 230 -12.23 -16.54 47.26
N ASN A 231 -11.98 -16.81 48.55
CA ASN A 231 -12.32 -18.08 49.18
C ASN A 231 -13.24 -17.80 50.38
N GLY A 232 -14.54 -18.06 50.22
CA GLY A 232 -15.56 -17.65 51.21
C GLY A 232 -15.58 -16.13 51.37
N ASN A 233 -15.35 -15.63 52.59
CA ASN A 233 -15.26 -14.20 52.90
C ASN A 233 -13.82 -13.66 52.96
N THR A 234 -12.82 -14.42 52.47
CA THR A 234 -11.42 -14.00 52.51
C THR A 234 -10.88 -13.73 51.11
N LEU A 235 -10.47 -12.48 50.87
CA LEU A 235 -9.71 -12.06 49.70
C LEU A 235 -8.23 -12.21 49.99
N THR A 236 -7.55 -13.04 49.20
CA THR A 236 -6.11 -13.29 49.32
C THR A 236 -5.40 -12.75 48.09
N ALA A 237 -4.41 -11.89 48.29
CA ALA A 237 -3.53 -11.41 47.23
C ALA A 237 -2.46 -12.45 46.90
N HIS A 238 -2.28 -12.70 45.59
CA HIS A 238 -1.19 -13.51 45.07
C HIS A 238 -0.26 -12.62 44.24
N PRO A 239 1.05 -12.59 44.54
CA PRO A 239 2.01 -11.84 43.75
C PRO A 239 2.20 -12.52 42.39
N VAL A 240 2.14 -11.74 41.32
CA VAL A 240 2.28 -12.26 39.95
C VAL A 240 3.37 -11.54 39.18
N THR A 241 4.04 -12.29 38.31
CA THR A 241 4.96 -11.71 37.32
C THR A 241 4.22 -11.59 36.00
N ILE A 242 4.08 -10.36 35.53
CA ILE A 242 3.39 -10.05 34.28
C ILE A 242 4.37 -10.14 33.10
N GLY A 243 3.84 -10.56 31.95
CA GLY A 243 4.50 -10.55 30.65
C GLY A 243 3.89 -9.46 29.76
N GLN A 244 3.62 -9.80 28.51
CA GLN A 244 3.04 -8.85 27.56
C GLN A 244 1.55 -8.60 27.80
N SER A 245 1.09 -7.44 27.33
CA SER A 245 -0.33 -7.05 27.41
C SER A 245 -0.82 -6.72 26.01
N ASP A 246 -2.00 -7.22 25.65
CA ASP A 246 -2.71 -6.87 24.41
C ASP A 246 -3.66 -5.66 24.61
N GLY A 247 -3.57 -5.00 25.78
CA GLY A 247 -4.45 -3.89 26.18
C GLY A 247 -5.72 -4.33 26.91
N ILE A 248 -6.20 -5.57 26.69
CA ILE A 248 -7.39 -6.14 27.35
C ILE A 248 -6.96 -7.13 28.45
N ASN A 249 -6.02 -8.00 28.12
CA ASN A 249 -5.44 -9.05 28.94
C ASN A 249 -3.93 -8.83 29.08
N THR A 250 -3.39 -9.35 30.19
CA THR A 250 -1.96 -9.39 30.44
C THR A 250 -1.53 -10.82 30.72
N GLU A 251 -0.49 -11.25 30.02
CA GLU A 251 0.19 -12.52 30.23
C GLU A 251 0.73 -12.60 31.66
N ILE A 252 0.53 -13.74 32.31
CA ILE A 252 1.09 -14.07 33.62
C ILE A 252 2.12 -15.18 33.43
N THR A 253 3.38 -14.85 33.67
CA THR A 253 4.50 -15.80 33.52
C THR A 253 4.75 -16.62 34.78
N LYS A 254 4.43 -16.07 35.96
CA LYS A 254 4.57 -16.74 37.27
C LYS A 254 3.52 -16.25 38.26
N GLY A 255 3.16 -17.12 39.20
CA GLY A 255 2.34 -16.78 40.38
C GLY A 255 0.91 -17.32 40.33
N LEU A 256 0.46 -17.83 39.19
CA LEU A 256 -0.87 -18.43 39.02
C LEU A 256 -0.78 -19.73 38.22
N LYS A 257 -1.78 -20.58 38.38
CA LYS A 257 -1.99 -21.80 37.61
C LYS A 257 -3.25 -21.68 36.75
N GLN A 258 -3.28 -22.46 35.68
CA GLN A 258 -4.47 -22.57 34.85
C GLN A 258 -5.65 -23.11 35.68
N GLY A 259 -6.79 -22.41 35.60
CA GLY A 259 -8.00 -22.75 36.36
C GLY A 259 -8.19 -21.95 37.66
N ASP A 260 -7.22 -21.14 38.08
CA ASP A 260 -7.37 -20.27 39.24
C ASP A 260 -8.45 -19.21 39.00
N LYS A 261 -9.42 -19.12 39.93
CA LYS A 261 -10.50 -18.11 39.88
C LYS A 261 -10.03 -16.80 40.50
N ILE A 262 -9.83 -15.80 39.65
CA ILE A 262 -9.41 -14.47 40.05
C ILE A 262 -10.59 -13.50 40.12
N VAL A 263 -10.47 -12.50 40.99
CA VAL A 263 -11.46 -11.44 41.16
C VAL A 263 -11.13 -10.29 40.21
N THR A 264 -12.07 -9.94 39.36
CA THR A 264 -11.98 -8.76 38.47
C THR A 264 -12.71 -7.55 39.05
N GLU A 265 -13.77 -7.77 39.82
CA GLU A 265 -14.65 -6.75 40.40
C GLU A 265 -15.48 -7.37 41.54
N ILE A 266 -15.86 -6.56 42.53
CA ILE A 266 -16.84 -6.92 43.56
C ILE A 266 -17.87 -5.80 43.61
N VAL A 267 -19.14 -6.16 43.43
CA VAL A 267 -20.27 -5.22 43.57
C VAL A 267 -20.89 -5.46 44.93
N VAL A 268 -20.75 -4.49 45.83
CA VAL A 268 -21.47 -4.49 47.11
C VAL A 268 -22.79 -3.76 46.88
N ASN A 269 -23.90 -4.50 46.92
CA ASN A 269 -25.22 -3.91 46.83
C ASN A 269 -25.54 -3.28 48.20
N VAL A 270 -25.34 -1.98 48.33
CA VAL A 270 -25.78 -1.22 49.50
C VAL A 270 -27.29 -0.98 49.29
N PRO A 271 -28.19 -1.45 50.18
CA PRO A 271 -29.60 -1.09 50.08
C PRO A 271 -29.73 0.43 50.19
N GLU A 272 -30.40 1.07 49.24
CA GLU A 272 -30.79 2.48 49.34
C GLU A 272 -31.59 2.66 50.63
N GLU A 273 -31.12 3.54 51.52
CA GLU A 273 -31.90 3.96 52.69
C GLU A 273 -33.17 4.68 52.18
N GLU A 274 -34.34 4.21 52.61
CA GLU A 274 -35.65 4.81 52.32
C GLU A 274 -35.66 6.29 52.78
N ASP A 275 -35.81 7.21 51.82
CA ASP A 275 -36.06 8.62 52.09
C ASP A 275 -37.32 8.78 52.95
N ALA A 276 -37.15 9.31 54.17
CA ALA A 276 -38.26 9.69 55.04
C ALA A 276 -38.99 10.92 54.48
N PRO A 277 -40.34 10.95 54.48
CA PRO A 277 -41.10 12.04 53.86
C PRO A 277 -41.04 13.32 54.70
N GLN A 278 -40.49 14.40 54.13
CA GLN A 278 -40.62 15.74 54.69
C GLN A 278 -42.08 16.21 54.61
N GLN A 279 -42.70 16.37 55.79
CA GLN A 279 -44.01 16.96 55.96
C GLN A 279 -44.05 18.43 55.54
N SER A 280 -44.99 18.73 54.65
CA SER A 280 -45.50 20.08 54.40
C SER A 280 -46.32 20.58 55.59
N GLN A 281 -45.98 21.76 56.14
CA GLN A 281 -46.92 22.63 56.85
C GLN A 281 -46.70 24.07 56.39
N GLY A 282 -47.81 24.72 55.98
CA GLY A 282 -47.78 25.97 55.24
C GLY A 282 -48.24 27.22 56.00
N LEU A 283 -48.13 28.33 55.25
CA LEU A 283 -48.86 29.61 55.26
C LEU A 283 -48.76 30.53 56.50
N ILE A 284 -48.38 31.81 56.28
CA ILE A 284 -49.30 32.99 56.30
C ILE A 284 -48.53 34.34 56.15
N SER A 285 -49.08 35.21 55.28
CA SER A 285 -49.09 36.70 55.23
C SER A 285 -47.88 37.55 54.77
N GLY A 286 -48.16 38.44 53.80
CA GLY A 286 -47.41 39.68 53.49
C GLY A 286 -47.77 40.85 54.44
N PRO A 287 -47.36 42.11 54.18
CA PRO A 287 -47.67 42.84 52.93
C PRO A 287 -46.50 43.67 52.33
N GLY A 288 -46.66 44.13 51.08
CA GLY A 288 -45.69 44.94 50.31
C GLY A 288 -45.64 46.44 50.70
N PRO A 289 -45.50 47.35 49.72
CA PRO A 289 -44.28 47.68 48.97
C PRO A 289 -43.83 49.14 49.23
N ARG A 290 -42.60 49.53 48.85
CA ARG A 290 -42.26 50.95 48.64
C ARG A 290 -41.17 51.15 47.61
N GLY A 291 -41.51 51.95 46.60
CA GLY A 291 -40.70 52.21 45.43
C GLY A 291 -39.74 53.40 45.55
N LYS A 292 -38.86 53.41 44.54
CA LYS A 292 -38.50 54.52 43.64
C LYS A 292 -37.58 55.66 44.11
N LYS A 293 -36.67 55.96 43.17
CA LYS A 293 -35.89 57.19 42.88
C LYS A 293 -34.57 57.31 43.64
N LYS A 294 -33.45 57.68 43.02
CA LYS A 294 -33.20 58.44 41.78
C LYS A 294 -32.15 57.75 40.91
#